data_AF-A0A931YG73-F1
#
_entry.id   AF-A0A931YG73-F1
#
_cell.length_a   1.000
_cell.length_b   1.000
_cell.length_c   1.000
_cell.angle_alpha   90.00
_cell.angle_beta   90.00
_cell.angle_gamma   90.00
#
_symmetry.space_group_name_H-M   'P 1'
#
loop_
_entity.id
_entity.type
_entity.pdbx_description
1 polymer ?
#
loop_
_entity_poly.entity_id
_entity_poly.type
_entity_poly.pdbx_seq_one_letter_code
_entity_poly.pdbx_strand_id
1 'polypeptide(L)'
;MGLRRHGTGAAFRGGGRRPWGLLRLRATGCDVAFTLQAGIGLLFFVSERTAITAGYRFHHLSNGNVCSGNPGLDSSLFVLGVSRFFP
;
A
#
# COMPACT_ATOMS: atom_id res chain seq x y z
N MET A 1 -17.46 25.93 -21.61
CA MET A 1 -18.26 24.69 -21.48
C MET A 1 -17.36 23.62 -20.85
N GLY A 2 -17.34 23.50 -19.51
CA GLY A 2 -16.35 22.69 -18.79
C GLY A 2 -16.79 21.23 -18.66
N LEU A 3 -15.99 20.29 -19.19
CA LEU A 3 -16.18 18.86 -18.97
C LEU A 3 -16.05 18.56 -17.47
N ARG A 4 -17.16 18.24 -16.82
CA ARG A 4 -17.15 17.61 -15.49
C ARG A 4 -16.50 16.24 -15.61
N ARG A 5 -15.22 16.14 -15.25
CA ARG A 5 -14.51 14.86 -15.14
C ARG A 5 -15.03 14.10 -13.91
N HIS A 6 -16.15 13.41 -14.06
CA HIS A 6 -16.56 12.35 -13.14
C HIS A 6 -15.79 11.08 -13.50
N GLY A 7 -14.57 10.95 -12.98
CA GLY A 7 -13.72 9.77 -13.16
C GLY A 7 -13.34 9.17 -11.82
N THR A 8 -14.03 8.10 -11.42
CA THR A 8 -13.63 7.22 -10.31
C THR A 8 -12.72 6.13 -10.88
N GLY A 9 -11.43 6.13 -10.53
CA GLY A 9 -10.56 5.00 -10.82
C GLY A 9 -9.08 5.29 -10.67
N ALA A 10 -8.48 4.79 -9.58
CA ALA A 10 -7.04 4.62 -9.46
C ALA A 10 -6.74 3.38 -8.60
N ALA A 11 -6.47 2.25 -9.23
CA ALA A 11 -6.01 1.04 -8.56
C ALA A 11 -4.48 1.07 -8.47
N PHE A 12 -3.93 1.15 -7.25
CA PHE A 12 -2.49 1.05 -7.02
C PHE A 12 -2.10 -0.42 -6.79
N ARG A 13 -1.60 -1.07 -7.84
CA ARG A 13 -0.92 -2.37 -7.74
C ARG A 13 0.60 -2.12 -7.69
N GLY A 14 1.20 -2.27 -6.52
CA GLY A 14 2.65 -2.15 -6.33
C GLY A 14 3.21 -3.41 -5.69
N GLY A 15 3.79 -4.30 -6.49
CA GLY A 15 4.64 -5.40 -6.02
C GLY A 15 6.09 -4.94 -6.08
N GLY A 16 6.76 -4.80 -4.94
CA GLY A 16 8.13 -4.32 -4.87
C GLY A 16 9.00 -5.23 -4.02
N ARG A 17 10.06 -5.77 -4.61
CA ARG A 17 11.18 -6.39 -3.89
C ARG A 17 12.04 -5.24 -3.34
N ARG A 18 11.95 -4.92 -2.05
CA ARG A 18 12.81 -3.92 -1.41
C ARG A 18 14.06 -4.64 -0.89
N PRO A 19 15.27 -4.38 -1.42
CA PRO A 19 16.46 -5.14 -1.04
C PRO A 19 17.10 -4.71 0.29
N TRP A 20 16.61 -3.68 0.98
CA TRP A 20 17.25 -3.22 2.23
C TRP A 20 16.24 -2.76 3.27
N GLY A 21 16.08 -3.59 4.30
CA GLY A 21 15.41 -3.28 5.55
C GLY A 21 15.88 -4.29 6.60
N LEU A 22 16.83 -3.88 7.45
CA LEU A 22 17.35 -4.63 8.61
C LEU A 22 16.29 -4.74 9.73
N LEU A 23 15.03 -5.01 9.40
CA LEU A 23 14.04 -5.34 10.42
C LEU A 23 14.20 -6.83 10.73
N ARG A 24 15.13 -7.16 11.63
CA ARG A 24 15.18 -8.48 12.30
C ARG A 24 13.92 -8.64 13.15
N LEU A 25 12.82 -8.99 12.49
CA LEU A 25 11.66 -9.52 13.18
C LEU A 25 12.11 -10.87 13.74
N ARG A 26 12.45 -10.91 15.04
CA ARG A 26 12.82 -12.12 15.76
C ARG A 26 11.78 -13.25 15.56
N ALA A 27 10.57 -12.87 15.20
CA ALA A 27 9.47 -13.72 14.78
C ALA A 27 9.75 -14.58 13.54
N THR A 28 10.49 -14.11 12.52
CA THR A 28 10.66 -14.83 11.24
C THR A 28 11.88 -15.76 11.20
N GLY A 29 12.69 -15.84 12.26
CA GLY A 29 13.79 -16.81 12.37
C GLY A 29 14.92 -16.72 11.32
N CYS A 30 14.87 -15.75 10.40
CA CYS A 30 15.80 -15.57 9.28
C CYS A 30 16.29 -14.12 9.18
N ASP A 31 17.48 -13.91 8.62
CA ASP A 31 17.97 -12.58 8.21
C ASP A 31 17.33 -12.08 6.90
N VAL A 32 16.62 -12.94 6.17
CA VAL A 32 15.90 -12.62 4.92
C VAL A 32 14.39 -12.70 5.16
N ALA A 33 13.67 -11.66 4.73
CA ALA A 33 12.21 -11.59 4.78
C ALA A 33 11.64 -11.19 3.41
N PHE A 34 10.46 -11.71 3.11
CA PHE A 34 9.63 -11.35 1.98
C PHE A 34 8.50 -10.44 2.46
N THR A 35 8.11 -9.49 1.62
CA THR A 35 6.96 -8.62 1.86
C THR A 35 6.06 -8.66 0.64
N LEU A 36 4.85 -9.19 0.81
CA LEU A 36 3.76 -9.05 -0.14
C LEU A 36 2.94 -7.83 0.24
N GLN A 37 2.68 -6.96 -0.73
CA GLN A 37 1.86 -5.77 -0.52
C GLN A 37 0.75 -5.72 -1.56
N ALA A 38 -0.46 -5.42 -1.10
CA ALA A 38 -1.61 -5.16 -1.95
C ALA A 38 -2.33 -3.90 -1.46
N GLY A 39 -3.02 -3.20 -2.36
CA GLY A 39 -3.80 -2.04 -1.96
C GLY A 39 -4.85 -1.68 -2.99
N ILE A 40 -5.89 -1.01 -2.51
CA ILE A 40 -6.95 -0.43 -3.32
C ILE A 40 -7.24 0.98 -2.80
N GLY A 41 -7.63 1.88 -3.70
CA GLY A 41 -7.96 3.24 -3.32
C GLY A 41 -8.95 3.86 -4.28
N LEU A 42 -9.60 4.90 -3.79
CA LEU A 42 -10.53 5.75 -4.52
C LEU A 42 -10.06 7.20 -4.39
N LEU A 43 -10.11 7.91 -5.51
CA LEU A 43 -10.01 9.36 -5.55
C LEU A 43 -11.39 9.93 -5.86
N PHE A 44 -11.83 10.87 -5.03
CA PHE A 44 -13.07 11.61 -5.21
C PHE A 44 -12.75 13.09 -5.40
N PHE A 45 -12.91 13.60 -6.62
CA PHE A 45 -12.73 15.02 -6.91
C PHE A 45 -13.89 15.83 -6.33
N VAL A 46 -13.60 16.64 -5.33
CA VAL A 46 -14.57 17.57 -4.71
C VAL A 46 -14.54 18.95 -5.39
N SER A 47 -13.49 19.24 -6.15
CA SER A 47 -13.32 20.44 -6.96
C SER A 47 -12.42 20.10 -8.15
N GLU A 48 -12.31 20.99 -9.14
CA GLU A 48 -11.44 20.81 -10.31
C GLU A 48 -9.97 20.57 -9.95
N ARG A 49 -9.56 21.01 -8.76
CA ARG A 49 -8.18 20.93 -8.28
C ARG A 49 -8.04 20.27 -6.92
N THR A 50 -9.11 19.74 -6.33
CA THR A 50 -9.04 19.07 -5.02
C THR A 50 -9.70 17.71 -5.08
N ALA A 51 -9.01 16.69 -4.55
CA ALA A 51 -9.55 15.35 -4.40
C ALA A 51 -9.40 14.86 -2.96
N ILE A 52 -10.40 14.14 -2.47
CA ILE A 52 -10.32 13.32 -1.27
C ILE A 52 -9.88 11.92 -1.69
N THR A 53 -8.94 11.36 -0.95
CA THR A 53 -8.44 9.99 -1.13
C THR A 53 -8.88 9.12 0.03
N ALA A 54 -9.39 7.93 -0.31
CA ALA A 54 -9.62 6.87 0.64
C ALA A 54 -9.02 5.59 0.09
N GLY A 55 -8.28 4.85 0.91
CA GLY A 55 -7.63 3.63 0.47
C GLY A 55 -7.38 2.66 1.60
N TYR A 56 -7.11 1.42 1.22
CA TYR A 56 -6.72 0.34 2.08
C TYR A 56 -5.45 -0.30 1.54
N ARG A 57 -4.50 -0.58 2.42
CA ARG A 57 -3.23 -1.24 2.11
C ARG A 57 -3.06 -2.42 3.03
N PHE A 58 -2.65 -3.53 2.46
CA PHE A 58 -2.33 -4.76 3.15
C PHE A 58 -0.86 -5.09 2.91
N HIS A 59 -0.17 -5.51 3.98
CA HIS A 59 1.20 -5.97 3.96
C HIS A 59 1.27 -7.32 4.68
N HIS A 60 1.79 -8.34 4.00
CA HIS A 60 2.11 -9.63 4.58
C HIS A 60 3.63 -9.82 4.56
N LEU A 61 4.24 -9.95 5.74
CA LEU A 61 5.66 -10.28 5.88
C LEU A 61 5.82 -11.74 6.27
N SER A 62 6.72 -12.45 5.59
CA SER A 62 7.06 -13.83 5.92
C SER A 62 8.50 -14.15 5.52
N ASN A 63 9.05 -15.26 6.02
CA ASN A 63 10.37 -15.73 5.56
C ASN A 63 10.28 -16.69 4.35
N GLY A 64 9.09 -16.83 3.74
CA GLY A 64 8.88 -17.76 2.62
C GLY A 64 9.11 -19.24 2.96
N ASN A 65 9.07 -19.58 4.25
CA ASN A 65 9.39 -20.89 4.81
C ASN A 65 10.83 -21.37 4.55
N VAL A 66 11.76 -20.42 4.34
CA VAL A 66 13.17 -20.71 4.04
C VAL A 66 13.99 -21.09 5.29
N CYS A 67 13.56 -20.66 6.49
CA CYS A 67 14.13 -21.13 7.76
C CYS A 67 13.01 -21.50 8.76
N SER A 68 13.39 -22.14 9.87
CA SER A 68 12.46 -22.60 10.89
C SER A 68 11.80 -21.43 11.62
N GLY A 69 10.47 -21.47 11.71
CA GLY A 69 9.66 -20.46 12.39
C GLY A 69 9.22 -19.34 11.44
N ASN A 70 7.95 -19.36 11.06
CA ASN A 70 7.35 -18.34 10.20
C ASN A 70 5.91 -18.05 10.66
N PRO A 71 5.72 -17.30 11.75
CA PRO A 71 4.37 -16.94 12.21
C PRO A 71 3.62 -16.11 11.18
N GLY A 72 4.33 -15.45 10.25
CA GLY A 72 3.76 -14.44 9.37
C GLY A 72 3.39 -13.19 10.15
N LEU A 73 3.52 -12.02 9.54
CA LEU A 73 3.03 -10.78 10.12
C LEU A 73 2.19 -10.03 9.10
N ASP A 74 0.92 -9.90 9.41
CA ASP A 74 -0.05 -9.17 8.60
C ASP A 74 -0.28 -7.77 9.18
N SER A 75 -0.30 -6.78 8.29
CA SER A 75 -0.62 -5.40 8.62
C SER A 75 -1.65 -4.85 7.64
N SER A 76 -2.66 -4.21 8.20
CA SER A 76 -3.81 -3.64 7.52
C SER A 76 -3.86 -2.15 7.82
N LEU A 77 -3.73 -1.31 6.80
CA LEU A 77 -3.68 0.14 6.92
C LEU A 77 -4.80 0.79 6.12
N PHE A 78 -5.66 1.54 6.80
CA PHE A 78 -6.58 2.47 6.16
C PHE A 78 -5.90 3.82 5.97
N VAL A 79 -6.04 4.40 4.78
CA VAL A 79 -5.45 5.67 4.38
C VAL A 79 -6.57 6.62 4.00
N LEU A 80 -6.59 7.80 4.63
CA LEU A 80 -7.44 8.92 4.23
C LEU A 80 -6.55 10.13 3.95
N GLY A 81 -6.86 10.89 2.90
CA GLY A 81 -6.04 12.01 2.50
C GLY A 81 -6.79 13.06 1.68
N VAL A 82 -6.15 14.22 1.55
CA VAL A 82 -6.60 15.32 0.69
C VAL A 82 -5.46 15.68 -0.26
N SER A 83 -5.76 15.78 -1.54
CA SER A 83 -4.81 16.13 -2.60
C SER A 83 -5.23 17.41 -3.29
N ARG A 84 -4.29 18.33 -3.50
CA ARG A 84 -4.48 19.56 -4.26
C ARG A 84 -3.59 19.51 -5.51
N PHE A 85 -4.19 19.72 -6.67
CA PHE A 85 -3.50 19.75 -7.96
C PHE A 85 -3.24 21.21 -8.36
N PHE A 86 -2.00 21.52 -8.73
CA PHE A 86 -1.56 22.85 -9.16
C PHE A 86 -1.34 22.88 -10.68
N PRO A 87 -1.45 24.05 -11.33
CA PRO A 87 -1.18 24.22 -12.76
C PRO A 87 0.25 23.85 -13.14
#